data_AF-A0A2D7HE32-F1
#
_entry.id   AF-A0A2D7HE32-F1
#
_cell.length_a   1.000
_cell.length_b   1.000
_cell.length_c   1.000
_cell.angle_alpha   90.00
_cell.angle_beta   90.00
_cell.angle_gamma   90.00
#
_symmetry.space_group_name_H-M   'P 1'
#
loop_
_entity.id
_entity.type
_entity.pdbx_description
1 polymer ?
#
loop_
_entity_poly.entity_id
_entity_poly.type
_entity_poly.pdbx_seq_one_letter_code
_entity_poly.pdbx_strand_id
1 'polypeptide(L)'
;MHSRLFVISLIVTGISFGSHAEAQNNRGAKQLQRLLKQFPAADVNQDGKLTWQEAIAYRNKMGAAGNGAAGNRGRGVPTSFNVDAGWDLERFPEEAVCYMSASQIKDTFAKVATGKGPAVVSHLKPNDGALRVVGVGHSFMMPGYKTMPLIARGAGMDQPLYTHVGGGMTGSARYKWEQENGIFQFQGKPYPKLLSSIANAEWEAMMFGPYFQDQPKYYSCWIDFCLKYNPEMKFYLSDAWPQLSQLKETPKSEAFFTDEVLDQLAEERRVLHAQVITPLRKAYPGKVFILPTSDSMVLAAKHFIRGELPGIEGLHRMIGKKERSLWRDQLGHLGPGFERLEGYVFYATLYGKSPELIENKIPFGGNTTFPSPSLDKIFRKIAWQAVTEHPYSGITDKNSDGINDASEKPALQSSP
;
A
#
# COMPACT_ATOMS: atom_id res chain seq x y z
N MET A 1 -11.24 -28.31 35.38
CA MET A 1 -9.89 -27.82 35.03
C MET A 1 -10.01 -26.99 33.77
N HIS A 2 -9.75 -25.68 33.85
CA HIS A 2 -9.97 -24.73 32.77
C HIS A 2 -8.81 -24.72 31.78
N SER A 3 -9.08 -25.07 30.51
CA SER A 3 -8.15 -24.78 29.41
C SER A 3 -8.51 -23.44 28.79
N ARG A 4 -7.68 -22.43 29.07
CA ARG A 4 -7.73 -21.11 28.44
C ARG A 4 -7.20 -21.23 27.01
N LEU A 5 -8.06 -21.02 26.01
CA LEU A 5 -7.60 -20.76 24.64
C LEU A 5 -6.97 -19.36 24.58
N PHE A 6 -5.67 -19.31 24.35
CA PHE A 6 -4.95 -18.07 24.04
C PHE A 6 -4.93 -17.87 22.53
N VAL A 7 -5.55 -16.78 22.06
CA VAL A 7 -5.43 -16.30 20.68
C VAL A 7 -4.17 -15.44 20.58
N ILE A 8 -3.18 -15.90 19.80
CA ILE A 8 -1.95 -15.15 19.53
C ILE A 8 -2.22 -14.18 18.37
N SER A 9 -2.33 -12.89 18.69
CA SER A 9 -2.35 -11.81 17.69
C SER A 9 -0.92 -11.26 17.53
N LEU A 10 -0.30 -11.51 16.37
CA LEU A 10 1.07 -11.09 16.07
C LEU A 10 1.05 -9.77 15.29
N ILE A 11 1.35 -8.68 15.99
CA ILE A 11 1.49 -7.32 15.44
C ILE A 11 2.76 -7.26 14.61
N VAL A 12 2.60 -7.17 13.28
CA VAL A 12 3.69 -6.89 12.34
C VAL A 12 3.92 -5.37 12.31
N THR A 13 5.02 -4.90 12.89
CA THR A 13 5.48 -3.51 12.74
C THR A 13 6.42 -3.43 11.54
N GLY A 14 5.98 -2.75 10.48
CA GLY A 14 6.82 -2.39 9.35
C GLY A 14 7.77 -1.24 9.72
N ILE A 15 9.04 -1.35 9.33
CA ILE A 15 10.05 -0.30 9.51
C ILE A 15 10.31 0.37 8.15
N SER A 16 10.18 1.70 8.10
CA SER A 16 10.67 2.60 7.03
C SER A 16 12.15 2.91 7.26
N PHE A 17 12.95 2.98 6.19
CA PHE A 17 14.39 3.23 6.26
C PHE A 17 14.76 4.70 6.00
N GLY A 18 15.22 5.38 7.05
CA GLY A 18 16.05 6.59 7.02
C GLY A 18 16.77 6.69 8.38
N SER A 19 18.11 6.80 8.39
CA SER A 19 19.10 7.04 9.50
C SER A 19 18.89 6.45 10.93
N HIS A 20 17.82 5.73 11.22
CA HIS A 20 17.53 4.99 12.46
C HIS A 20 17.93 3.50 12.39
N ALA A 21 18.64 3.09 11.33
CA ALA A 21 18.86 1.69 10.95
C ALA A 21 19.72 0.88 11.95
N GLU A 22 20.70 1.47 12.63
CA GLU A 22 21.55 0.72 13.56
C GLU A 22 20.81 0.34 14.86
N ALA A 23 19.96 1.23 15.39
CA ALA A 23 19.19 0.96 16.60
C ALA A 23 18.05 -0.06 16.37
N GLN A 24 17.50 -0.11 15.15
CA GLN A 24 16.47 -1.08 14.76
C GLN A 24 17.03 -2.45 14.39
N ASN A 25 18.23 -2.53 13.79
CA ASN A 25 18.91 -3.81 13.53
C ASN A 25 19.17 -4.58 14.84
N ASN A 26 19.60 -3.88 15.89
CA ASN A 26 19.80 -4.49 17.22
C ASN A 26 18.49 -4.92 17.89
N ARG A 27 17.35 -4.26 17.60
CA ARG A 27 16.03 -4.67 18.10
C ARG A 27 15.49 -5.90 17.36
N GLY A 28 15.66 -5.97 16.03
CA GLY A 28 15.30 -7.13 15.21
C GLY A 28 16.10 -8.39 15.59
N ALA A 29 17.41 -8.25 15.80
CA ALA A 29 18.27 -9.35 16.26
C ALA A 29 17.87 -9.83 17.67
N LYS A 30 17.57 -8.93 18.61
CA LYS A 30 17.07 -9.29 19.95
C LYS A 30 15.71 -9.99 19.90
N GLN A 31 14.85 -9.62 18.95
CA GLN A 31 13.52 -10.22 18.79
C GLN A 31 13.61 -11.63 18.17
N LEU A 32 14.47 -11.82 17.16
CA LEU A 32 14.79 -13.13 16.60
C LEU A 32 15.45 -14.06 17.63
N GLN A 33 16.36 -13.53 18.46
CA GLN A 33 16.94 -14.27 19.59
C GLN A 33 15.91 -14.67 20.65
N ARG A 34 14.90 -13.84 20.93
CA ARG A 34 13.78 -14.23 21.82
C ARG A 34 12.93 -15.34 21.19
N LEU A 35 12.70 -15.28 19.87
CA LEU A 35 12.00 -16.32 19.13
C LEU A 35 12.80 -17.63 19.12
N LEU A 36 14.12 -17.59 18.99
CA LEU A 36 14.99 -18.76 19.08
C LEU A 36 14.86 -19.47 20.43
N LYS A 37 14.80 -18.71 21.53
CA LYS A 37 14.57 -19.28 22.87
C LYS A 37 13.22 -19.97 23.01
N GLN A 38 12.20 -19.49 22.31
CA GLN A 38 10.84 -20.06 22.32
C GLN A 38 10.68 -21.21 21.33
N PHE A 39 11.44 -21.20 20.23
CA PHE A 39 11.37 -22.17 19.15
C PHE A 39 12.77 -22.61 18.71
N PRO A 40 13.50 -23.40 19.51
CA PRO A 40 14.88 -23.81 19.19
C PRO A 40 14.97 -24.60 17.87
N ALA A 41 13.91 -25.37 17.55
CA ALA A 41 13.81 -26.14 16.31
C ALA A 41 13.66 -25.30 15.03
N ALA A 42 13.56 -23.97 15.16
CA ALA A 42 13.54 -23.04 14.02
C ALA A 42 14.94 -22.75 13.47
N ASP A 43 15.98 -22.92 14.28
CA ASP A 43 17.40 -22.80 13.88
C ASP A 43 17.83 -24.11 13.20
N VAL A 44 17.72 -24.13 11.87
CA VAL A 44 17.89 -25.35 11.07
C VAL A 44 19.36 -25.64 10.83
N ASN A 45 20.17 -24.59 10.70
CA ASN A 45 21.61 -24.72 10.53
C ASN A 45 22.38 -24.88 11.86
N GLN A 46 21.68 -24.76 13.00
CA GLN A 46 22.21 -24.91 14.37
C GLN A 46 23.34 -23.93 14.70
N ASP A 47 23.34 -22.75 14.09
CA ASP A 47 24.39 -21.75 14.29
C ASP A 47 24.14 -20.85 15.54
N GLY A 48 23.04 -21.09 16.26
CA GLY A 48 22.66 -20.34 17.46
C GLY A 48 22.07 -18.97 17.16
N LYS A 49 21.74 -18.67 15.89
CA LYS A 49 21.19 -17.38 15.43
C LYS A 49 20.05 -17.61 14.45
N LEU A 50 18.83 -17.38 14.92
CA LEU A 50 17.64 -17.47 14.07
C LEU A 50 17.62 -16.36 13.00
N THR A 51 17.69 -16.74 11.73
CA THR A 51 17.47 -15.82 10.60
C THR A 51 15.98 -15.65 10.27
N TRP A 52 15.64 -14.58 9.53
CA TRP A 52 14.26 -14.38 9.07
C TRP A 52 13.78 -15.48 8.11
N GLN A 53 14.68 -16.05 7.29
CA GLN A 53 14.35 -17.14 6.37
C GLN A 53 14.00 -18.41 7.15
N GLU A 54 14.76 -18.73 8.19
CA GLU A 54 14.51 -19.85 9.08
C GLU A 54 13.21 -19.69 9.88
N ALA A 55 12.93 -18.49 10.39
CA ALA A 55 11.68 -18.20 11.10
C ALA A 55 10.44 -18.39 10.18
N ILE A 56 10.54 -17.98 8.91
CA ILE A 56 9.48 -18.17 7.90
C ILE A 56 9.33 -19.65 7.54
N ALA A 57 10.44 -20.35 7.31
CA ALA A 57 10.45 -21.77 6.98
C ALA A 57 9.88 -22.63 8.13
N TYR A 58 10.27 -22.34 9.37
CA TYR A 58 9.76 -23.00 10.56
C TYR A 58 8.26 -22.77 10.74
N ARG A 59 7.78 -21.53 10.55
CA ARG A 59 6.34 -21.23 10.56
C ARG A 59 5.58 -22.05 9.51
N ASN A 60 6.12 -22.15 8.29
CA ASN A 60 5.49 -22.92 7.21
C ASN A 60 5.46 -24.43 7.55
N LYS A 61 6.50 -24.95 8.20
CA LYS A 61 6.60 -26.35 8.66
C LYS A 61 5.65 -26.65 9.83
N MET A 62 5.57 -25.77 10.82
CA MET A 62 4.66 -25.93 11.97
C MET A 62 3.19 -25.74 11.58
N GLY A 63 2.90 -24.89 10.60
CA GLY A 63 1.58 -24.80 9.98
C GLY A 63 1.17 -26.07 9.21
N ALA A 64 2.15 -26.90 8.79
CA ALA A 64 1.91 -28.19 8.16
C ALA A 64 1.81 -29.35 9.17
N ALA A 65 2.49 -29.27 10.31
CA ALA A 65 2.52 -30.33 11.33
C ALA A 65 1.43 -30.20 12.42
N GLY A 66 0.79 -29.03 12.56
CA GLY A 66 -0.14 -28.74 13.66
C GLY A 66 -1.62 -29.04 13.43
N ASN A 67 -2.04 -29.59 12.29
CA ASN A 67 -3.46 -29.81 11.99
C ASN A 67 -3.75 -31.24 11.52
N GLY A 68 -3.89 -32.14 12.49
CA GLY A 68 -4.66 -33.39 12.37
C GLY A 68 -6.18 -33.16 12.49
N ALA A 69 -6.67 -31.98 12.08
CA ALA A 69 -8.07 -31.70 11.88
C ALA A 69 -8.19 -31.08 10.48
N ALA A 70 -9.12 -31.60 9.68
CA ALA A 70 -9.40 -31.18 8.31
C ALA A 70 -9.61 -29.66 8.21
N GLY A 71 -8.50 -28.93 8.03
CA GLY A 71 -8.44 -27.48 7.98
C GLY A 71 -8.44 -27.03 6.53
N ASN A 72 -9.58 -26.48 6.11
CA ASN A 72 -9.85 -25.82 4.83
C ASN A 72 -8.63 -25.09 4.22
N ARG A 73 -7.88 -25.78 3.34
CA ARG A 73 -6.97 -25.16 2.38
C ARG A 73 -7.82 -24.49 1.28
N GLY A 74 -8.40 -23.34 1.59
CA GLY A 74 -9.29 -22.65 0.64
C GLY A 74 -10.03 -21.41 1.15
N ARG A 75 -9.87 -20.98 2.41
CA ARG A 75 -10.52 -19.74 2.86
C ARG A 75 -9.66 -18.54 2.46
N GLY A 76 -10.10 -17.82 1.43
CA GLY A 76 -9.55 -16.52 1.03
C GLY A 76 -9.65 -15.46 2.13
N VAL A 77 -9.11 -14.27 1.88
CA VAL A 77 -9.23 -13.12 2.80
C VAL A 77 -10.72 -12.78 3.00
N PRO A 78 -11.18 -12.45 4.23
CA PRO A 78 -12.56 -12.05 4.45
C PRO A 78 -12.94 -10.83 3.59
N THR A 79 -13.83 -11.06 2.63
CA THR A 79 -14.38 -10.03 1.72
C THR A 79 -15.73 -9.51 2.19
N SER A 80 -16.38 -10.22 3.11
CA SER A 80 -17.58 -9.79 3.81
C SER A 80 -17.35 -9.79 5.31
N PHE A 81 -17.83 -8.75 5.97
CA PHE A 81 -17.60 -8.51 7.38
C PHE A 81 -18.67 -7.62 7.98
N ASN A 82 -18.86 -7.76 9.29
CA ASN A 82 -19.75 -6.89 10.02
C ASN A 82 -19.14 -5.48 10.12
N VAL A 83 -19.93 -4.47 9.78
CA VAL A 83 -19.62 -3.05 9.99
C VAL A 83 -20.47 -2.58 11.16
N ASP A 84 -19.86 -1.86 12.09
CA ASP A 84 -20.58 -1.31 13.23
C ASP A 84 -21.61 -0.27 12.75
N ALA A 85 -22.85 -0.36 13.25
CA ALA A 85 -23.94 0.55 12.90
C ALA A 85 -23.64 2.02 13.27
N GLY A 86 -22.67 2.25 14.15
CA GLY A 86 -22.18 3.60 14.44
C GLY A 86 -21.61 4.34 13.23
N TRP A 87 -21.25 3.65 12.14
CA TRP A 87 -20.90 4.29 10.87
C TRP A 87 -22.09 4.94 10.15
N ASP A 88 -23.33 4.60 10.51
CA ASP A 88 -24.55 5.19 9.94
C ASP A 88 -25.09 6.35 10.80
N LEU A 89 -24.46 6.61 11.94
CA LEU A 89 -24.77 7.77 12.78
C LEU A 89 -24.14 9.04 12.22
N GLU A 90 -24.76 10.18 12.54
CA GLU A 90 -24.24 11.51 12.16
C GLU A 90 -22.87 11.79 12.77
N ARG A 91 -22.59 11.21 13.94
CA ARG A 91 -21.35 11.39 14.69
C ARG A 91 -20.85 10.06 15.27
N PHE A 92 -19.53 9.92 15.31
CA PHE A 92 -18.85 8.89 16.10
C PHE A 92 -19.04 9.14 17.61
N PRO A 93 -18.80 8.13 18.47
CA PRO A 93 -18.85 8.31 19.92
C PRO A 93 -18.01 9.50 20.41
N GLU A 94 -18.48 10.21 21.44
CA GLU A 94 -17.90 11.49 21.90
C GLU A 94 -16.44 11.36 22.37
N GLU A 95 -16.04 10.17 22.81
CA GLU A 95 -14.68 9.82 23.21
C GLU A 95 -13.72 9.57 22.02
N ALA A 96 -14.20 9.63 20.76
CA ALA A 96 -13.37 9.46 19.59
C ALA A 96 -12.23 10.48 19.55
N VAL A 97 -11.01 10.00 19.29
CA VAL A 97 -9.80 10.85 19.31
C VAL A 97 -9.86 12.00 18.29
N CYS A 98 -10.58 11.86 17.18
CA CYS A 98 -10.71 12.90 16.15
C CYS A 98 -11.36 14.20 16.67
N TYR A 99 -12.10 14.16 17.78
CA TYR A 99 -12.71 15.33 18.41
C TYR A 99 -11.77 16.05 19.39
N MET A 100 -10.66 15.42 19.77
CA MET A 100 -9.69 16.01 20.70
C MET A 100 -8.89 17.15 20.06
N SER A 101 -8.31 18.03 20.89
CA SER A 101 -7.31 19.00 20.44
C SER A 101 -6.01 18.32 20.00
N ALA A 102 -5.22 18.96 19.14
CA ALA A 102 -3.96 18.40 18.63
C ALA A 102 -3.01 17.94 19.76
N SER A 103 -2.91 18.73 20.85
CA SER A 103 -2.10 18.38 22.02
C SER A 103 -2.63 17.14 22.74
N GLN A 104 -3.94 17.02 22.92
CA GLN A 104 -4.55 15.84 23.56
C GLN A 104 -4.36 14.57 22.72
N ILE A 105 -4.45 14.66 21.38
CA ILE A 105 -4.18 13.54 20.48
C ILE A 105 -2.72 13.08 20.65
N LYS A 106 -1.77 14.02 20.66
CA LYS A 106 -0.35 13.75 20.90
C LYS A 106 -0.11 13.05 22.25
N ASP A 107 -0.70 13.57 23.32
CA ASP A 107 -0.54 13.00 24.65
C ASP A 107 -1.15 11.59 24.74
N THR A 108 -2.29 11.38 24.07
CA THR A 108 -2.93 10.06 23.98
C THR A 108 -2.03 9.08 23.26
N PHE A 109 -1.44 9.46 22.12
CA PHE A 109 -0.51 8.60 21.40
C PHE A 109 0.76 8.32 22.20
N ALA A 110 1.33 9.34 22.87
CA ALA A 110 2.53 9.20 23.69
C ALA A 110 2.35 8.14 24.80
N LYS A 111 1.18 8.10 25.44
CA LYS A 111 0.84 7.11 26.47
C LYS A 111 0.80 5.69 25.92
N VAL A 112 0.14 5.46 24.78
CA VAL A 112 -0.06 4.11 24.22
C VAL A 112 1.15 3.61 23.41
N ALA A 113 1.96 4.52 22.85
CA ALA A 113 3.13 4.17 22.06
C ALA A 113 4.29 3.62 22.89
N THR A 114 4.32 3.82 24.22
CA THR A 114 5.29 3.21 25.16
C THR A 114 6.76 3.25 24.70
N GLY A 115 7.20 4.38 24.13
CA GLY A 115 8.59 4.56 23.67
C GLY A 115 8.95 3.82 22.37
N LYS A 116 7.96 3.32 21.62
CA LYS A 116 8.16 2.69 20.30
C LYS A 116 8.47 3.67 19.17
N GLY A 117 8.42 4.98 19.44
CA GLY A 117 8.71 6.05 18.50
C GLY A 117 8.30 7.41 19.06
N PRO A 118 8.53 8.52 18.32
CA PRO A 118 8.06 9.83 18.72
C PRO A 118 6.53 9.89 18.67
N ALA A 119 5.93 10.69 19.57
CA ALA A 119 4.48 10.90 19.58
C ALA A 119 4.00 11.74 18.37
N VAL A 120 4.90 12.47 17.74
CA VAL A 120 4.65 13.20 16.49
C VAL A 120 5.81 12.88 15.56
N VAL A 121 5.51 12.35 14.38
CA VAL A 121 6.45 12.33 13.27
C VAL A 121 6.24 13.60 12.48
N SER A 122 7.33 14.33 12.23
CA SER A 122 7.33 15.56 11.45
C SER A 122 8.60 15.56 10.60
N HIS A 123 8.48 16.16 9.43
CA HIS A 123 9.58 16.36 8.50
C HIS A 123 9.63 17.84 8.12
N LEU A 124 10.84 18.40 8.06
CA LEU A 124 11.04 19.71 7.45
C LEU A 124 10.55 19.66 6.00
N LYS A 125 10.04 20.77 5.49
CA LYS A 125 9.63 20.88 4.10
C LYS A 125 10.83 20.52 3.19
N PRO A 126 10.72 19.49 2.35
CA PRO A 126 11.82 19.11 1.47
C PRO A 126 12.12 20.20 0.43
N ASN A 127 13.40 20.43 0.15
CA ASN A 127 13.86 21.40 -0.86
C ASN A 127 14.10 20.77 -2.24
N ASP A 128 14.00 19.45 -2.33
CA ASP A 128 14.19 18.63 -3.55
C ASP A 128 12.88 18.38 -4.31
N GLY A 129 11.76 18.91 -3.82
CA GLY A 129 10.43 18.72 -4.39
C GLY A 129 9.67 17.50 -3.85
N ALA A 130 10.24 16.73 -2.92
CA ALA A 130 9.53 15.63 -2.28
C ALA A 130 8.31 16.11 -1.48
N LEU A 131 7.22 15.34 -1.53
CA LEU A 131 6.02 15.59 -0.73
C LEU A 131 6.13 14.85 0.61
N ARG A 132 5.65 15.43 1.72
CA ARG A 132 5.47 14.67 2.97
C ARG A 132 4.17 13.88 2.86
N VAL A 133 4.30 12.55 2.90
CA VAL A 133 3.16 11.66 2.65
C VAL A 133 2.82 10.81 3.87
N VAL A 134 1.54 10.79 4.26
CA VAL A 134 1.00 9.77 5.16
C VAL A 134 0.23 8.71 4.38
N GLY A 135 0.06 7.53 4.96
CA GLY A 135 -0.73 6.50 4.28
C GLY A 135 -1.28 5.41 5.17
N VAL A 136 -2.42 4.89 4.77
CA VAL A 136 -2.98 3.64 5.28
C VAL A 136 -3.00 2.61 4.16
N GLY A 137 -3.09 1.34 4.51
CA GLY A 137 -3.16 0.29 3.52
C GLY A 137 -2.73 -1.07 4.04
N HIS A 138 -2.76 -2.02 3.13
CA HIS A 138 -2.44 -3.42 3.40
C HIS A 138 -1.44 -3.98 2.41
N SER A 139 -1.36 -5.31 2.30
CA SER A 139 -0.38 -6.03 1.49
C SER A 139 -0.35 -5.64 0.01
N PHE A 140 -1.40 -4.99 -0.52
CA PHE A 140 -1.43 -4.49 -1.90
C PHE A 140 -0.80 -3.10 -2.01
N MET A 141 -0.73 -2.31 -0.94
CA MET A 141 -0.01 -1.01 -0.95
C MET A 141 1.45 -1.14 -0.54
N MET A 142 1.78 -2.20 0.20
CA MET A 142 3.13 -2.41 0.75
C MET A 142 4.25 -2.46 -0.30
N PRO A 143 4.07 -3.05 -1.51
CA PRO A 143 5.12 -3.02 -2.51
C PRO A 143 5.43 -1.58 -2.95
N GLY A 144 4.42 -0.79 -3.32
CA GLY A 144 4.54 0.62 -3.67
C GLY A 144 5.14 1.48 -2.55
N TYR A 145 4.70 1.31 -1.30
CA TYR A 145 5.30 2.01 -0.15
C TYR A 145 6.79 1.67 0.08
N LYS A 146 7.26 0.51 -0.38
CA LYS A 146 8.68 0.12 -0.27
C LYS A 146 9.50 0.61 -1.45
N THR A 147 8.96 0.58 -2.66
CA THR A 147 9.70 0.88 -3.88
C THR A 147 9.66 2.36 -4.23
N MET A 148 8.55 3.06 -3.98
CA MET A 148 8.41 4.48 -4.30
C MET A 148 9.51 5.35 -3.64
N PRO A 149 9.87 5.19 -2.35
CA PRO A 149 10.98 5.96 -1.78
C PRO A 149 12.34 5.72 -2.46
N LEU A 150 12.58 4.50 -2.95
CA LEU A 150 13.81 4.18 -3.70
C LEU A 150 13.80 4.84 -5.08
N ILE A 151 12.64 4.86 -5.73
CA ILE A 151 12.43 5.51 -7.03
C ILE A 151 12.59 7.02 -6.89
N ALA A 152 11.96 7.63 -5.89
CA ALA A 152 12.12 9.04 -5.56
C ALA A 152 13.61 9.39 -5.35
N ARG A 153 14.36 8.55 -4.63
CA ARG A 153 15.81 8.72 -4.46
C ARG A 153 16.57 8.66 -5.77
N GLY A 154 16.20 7.74 -6.67
CA GLY A 154 16.75 7.70 -8.03
C GLY A 154 16.52 9.01 -8.78
N ALA A 155 15.37 9.64 -8.56
CA ALA A 155 15.02 10.95 -9.10
C ALA A 155 15.63 12.14 -8.33
N GLY A 156 16.51 11.90 -7.36
CA GLY A 156 17.16 12.95 -6.56
C GLY A 156 16.33 13.49 -5.39
N MET A 157 15.28 12.78 -4.96
CA MET A 157 14.40 13.18 -3.85
C MET A 157 14.53 12.24 -2.64
N ASP A 158 14.57 12.79 -1.43
CA ASP A 158 14.46 11.99 -0.20
C ASP A 158 13.02 11.99 0.33
N GLN A 159 12.30 10.91 0.05
CA GLN A 159 10.86 10.78 0.29
C GLN A 159 10.49 10.66 1.78
N PRO A 160 9.81 11.67 2.38
CA PRO A 160 9.18 11.51 3.69
C PRO A 160 7.88 10.72 3.56
N LEU A 161 7.82 9.54 4.20
CA LEU A 161 6.66 8.64 4.16
C LEU A 161 6.38 8.05 5.55
N TYR A 162 5.17 8.27 6.07
CA TYR A 162 4.75 7.75 7.36
C TYR A 162 3.41 7.00 7.29
N THR A 163 3.45 5.69 7.49
CA THR A 163 2.28 4.83 7.24
C THR A 163 1.75 4.13 8.50
N HIS A 164 0.44 3.88 8.55
CA HIS A 164 -0.19 2.94 9.48
C HIS A 164 -0.85 1.80 8.70
N VAL A 165 -0.12 0.70 8.55
CA VAL A 165 -0.51 -0.45 7.72
C VAL A 165 -0.95 -1.66 8.55
N GLY A 166 -1.61 -2.62 7.90
CA GLY A 166 -2.02 -3.90 8.48
C GLY A 166 -2.19 -4.98 7.43
N GLY A 167 -2.33 -6.25 7.83
CA GLY A 167 -2.62 -7.34 6.90
C GLY A 167 -4.11 -7.40 6.56
N GLY A 168 -4.45 -7.51 5.27
CA GLY A 168 -5.84 -7.55 4.80
C GLY A 168 -6.68 -6.40 5.36
N MET A 169 -7.87 -6.72 5.89
CA MET A 169 -8.80 -5.74 6.46
C MET A 169 -8.20 -4.85 7.54
N THR A 170 -7.21 -5.34 8.30
CA THR A 170 -6.60 -4.55 9.38
C THR A 170 -5.79 -3.35 8.88
N GLY A 171 -5.56 -3.26 7.56
CA GLY A 171 -4.96 -2.13 6.88
C GLY A 171 -5.94 -1.22 6.13
N SER A 172 -7.24 -1.53 6.11
CA SER A 172 -8.23 -0.72 5.37
C SER A 172 -8.44 0.66 6.01
N ALA A 173 -8.91 1.63 5.22
CA ALA A 173 -9.20 2.99 5.68
C ALA A 173 -10.16 2.99 6.87
N ARG A 174 -11.24 2.20 6.79
CA ARG A 174 -12.21 2.00 7.87
C ARG A 174 -11.55 1.48 9.14
N TYR A 175 -10.85 0.34 9.05
CA TYR A 175 -10.28 -0.32 10.23
C TYR A 175 -9.26 0.57 10.93
N LYS A 176 -8.41 1.25 10.16
CA LYS A 176 -7.43 2.19 10.72
C LYS A 176 -8.10 3.40 11.34
N TRP A 177 -9.19 3.92 10.78
CA TRP A 177 -9.95 5.00 11.39
C TRP A 177 -10.49 4.59 12.77
N GLU A 178 -11.12 3.41 12.86
CA GLU A 178 -11.65 2.88 14.13
C GLU A 178 -10.54 2.69 15.17
N GLN A 179 -9.39 2.16 14.74
CA GLN A 179 -8.23 1.94 15.59
C GLN A 179 -7.61 3.24 16.11
N GLU A 180 -7.45 4.23 15.23
CA GLU A 180 -6.87 5.53 15.61
C GLU A 180 -7.78 6.26 16.60
N ASN A 181 -9.09 6.16 16.41
CA ASN A 181 -10.09 6.81 17.26
C ASN A 181 -10.42 6.05 18.54
N GLY A 182 -10.12 4.76 18.62
CA GLY A 182 -10.48 3.95 19.78
C GLY A 182 -11.98 3.75 19.93
N ILE A 183 -12.68 3.57 18.81
CA ILE A 183 -14.14 3.40 18.74
C ILE A 183 -14.53 1.96 18.34
N PHE A 184 -15.79 1.59 18.59
CA PHE A 184 -16.36 0.28 18.24
C PHE A 184 -15.53 -0.88 18.83
N GLN A 185 -14.98 -1.77 17.99
CA GLN A 185 -14.12 -2.88 18.45
C GLN A 185 -12.85 -2.40 19.19
N PHE A 186 -12.48 -1.12 19.06
CA PHE A 186 -11.35 -0.50 19.76
C PHE A 186 -11.76 0.38 20.94
N GLN A 187 -13.01 0.28 21.40
CA GLN A 187 -13.56 1.10 22.48
C GLN A 187 -12.61 1.25 23.68
N GLY A 188 -12.22 2.49 23.98
CA GLY A 188 -11.32 2.83 25.10
C GLY A 188 -9.85 2.43 24.89
N LYS A 189 -9.47 1.99 23.69
CA LYS A 189 -8.11 1.56 23.33
C LYS A 189 -7.61 2.24 22.03
N PRO A 190 -7.60 3.58 21.96
CA PRO A 190 -7.15 4.27 20.77
C PRO A 190 -5.66 4.04 20.50
N TYR A 191 -5.28 4.06 19.22
CA TYR A 191 -3.89 4.08 18.77
C TYR A 191 -3.70 5.17 17.70
N PRO A 192 -3.70 6.47 18.08
CA PRO A 192 -3.79 7.59 17.15
C PRO A 192 -2.43 7.95 16.52
N LYS A 193 -1.83 6.98 15.83
CA LYS A 193 -0.51 7.07 15.21
C LYS A 193 -0.45 8.18 14.15
N LEU A 194 -1.36 8.15 13.18
CA LEU A 194 -1.44 9.14 12.10
C LEU A 194 -2.17 10.39 12.55
N LEU A 195 -3.28 10.28 13.29
CA LEU A 195 -4.02 11.46 13.77
C LEU A 195 -3.12 12.40 14.57
N SER A 196 -2.24 11.85 15.42
CA SER A 196 -1.27 12.64 16.16
C SER A 196 -0.30 13.41 15.27
N SER A 197 0.23 12.77 14.23
CA SER A 197 1.20 13.41 13.33
C SER A 197 0.53 14.39 12.36
N ILE A 198 -0.67 14.09 11.88
CA ILE A 198 -1.46 14.96 10.99
C ILE A 198 -1.90 16.24 11.71
N ALA A 199 -2.30 16.14 12.99
CA ALA A 199 -2.77 17.29 13.76
C ALA A 199 -1.65 18.20 14.29
N ASN A 200 -0.41 17.72 14.30
CA ASN A 200 0.73 18.43 14.92
C ASN A 200 1.91 18.67 13.96
N ALA A 201 1.78 18.34 12.68
CA ALA A 201 2.79 18.56 11.66
C ALA A 201 2.15 18.77 10.29
N GLU A 202 2.93 19.33 9.37
CA GLU A 202 2.49 19.60 8.01
C GLU A 202 2.66 18.36 7.10
N TRP A 203 1.66 18.10 6.26
CA TRP A 203 1.64 17.00 5.30
C TRP A 203 0.97 17.43 3.98
N GLU A 204 1.53 17.02 2.84
CA GLU A 204 1.01 17.38 1.51
C GLU A 204 0.10 16.32 0.89
N ALA A 205 0.28 15.05 1.25
CA ALA A 205 -0.52 13.99 0.65
C ALA A 205 -0.87 12.85 1.60
N MET A 206 -2.04 12.25 1.37
CA MET A 206 -2.44 10.98 2.00
C MET A 206 -2.75 9.94 0.93
N MET A 207 -2.19 8.75 1.10
CA MET A 207 -2.47 7.58 0.26
C MET A 207 -3.37 6.57 0.99
N PHE A 208 -4.31 5.98 0.25
CA PHE A 208 -5.19 4.93 0.74
C PHE A 208 -5.11 3.68 -0.12
N GLY A 209 -5.06 2.52 0.53
CA GLY A 209 -5.28 1.23 -0.12
C GLY A 209 -6.76 0.84 -0.11
N PRO A 210 -7.32 0.39 -1.26
CA PRO A 210 -8.71 0.00 -1.36
C PRO A 210 -8.94 -1.35 -0.69
N TYR A 211 -10.12 -1.55 -0.13
CA TYR A 211 -10.52 -2.83 0.45
C TYR A 211 -11.97 -3.20 0.06
N PHE A 212 -12.33 -4.45 0.30
CA PHE A 212 -13.69 -4.93 0.03
C PHE A 212 -14.73 -4.13 0.82
N GLN A 213 -15.91 -3.92 0.22
CA GLN A 213 -17.05 -3.18 0.80
C GLN A 213 -16.75 -1.74 1.22
N ASP A 214 -15.76 -1.12 0.58
CA ASP A 214 -15.44 0.28 0.84
C ASP A 214 -16.60 1.21 0.50
N GLN A 215 -16.73 2.25 1.30
CA GLN A 215 -17.75 3.29 1.16
C GLN A 215 -17.08 4.66 1.21
N PRO A 216 -17.63 5.68 0.51
CA PRO A 216 -17.10 7.05 0.56
C PRO A 216 -16.83 7.54 1.99
N LYS A 217 -17.72 7.24 2.95
CA LYS A 217 -17.60 7.69 4.34
C LYS A 217 -16.36 7.17 5.08
N TYR A 218 -15.79 6.04 4.64
CA TYR A 218 -14.56 5.49 5.22
C TYR A 218 -13.32 6.30 4.85
N TYR A 219 -13.42 7.14 3.82
CA TYR A 219 -12.37 8.02 3.34
C TYR A 219 -12.64 9.47 3.74
N SER A 220 -13.90 9.92 3.66
CA SER A 220 -14.27 11.31 3.98
C SER A 220 -13.87 11.70 5.39
N CYS A 221 -14.01 10.80 6.38
CA CYS A 221 -13.60 11.09 7.76
C CYS A 221 -12.09 11.38 7.90
N TRP A 222 -11.25 10.64 7.16
CA TRP A 222 -9.83 10.90 7.07
C TRP A 222 -9.55 12.22 6.35
N ILE A 223 -10.21 12.46 5.22
CA ILE A 223 -10.05 13.67 4.42
C ILE A 223 -10.40 14.91 5.23
N ASP A 224 -11.56 14.93 5.88
CA ASP A 224 -12.02 16.05 6.72
C ASP A 224 -11.05 16.34 7.86
N PHE A 225 -10.59 15.28 8.55
CA PHE A 225 -9.59 15.43 9.61
C PHE A 225 -8.26 15.98 9.07
N CYS A 226 -7.80 15.49 7.91
CA CYS A 226 -6.60 15.99 7.27
C CYS A 226 -6.74 17.47 6.89
N LEU A 227 -7.83 17.85 6.22
CA LEU A 227 -8.07 19.22 5.76
C LEU A 227 -8.23 20.22 6.90
N LYS A 228 -8.72 19.78 8.07
CA LYS A 228 -8.77 20.59 9.29
C LYS A 228 -7.39 21.14 9.70
N TYR A 229 -6.32 20.37 9.48
CA TYR A 229 -4.95 20.73 9.90
C TYR A 229 -4.02 21.04 8.71
N ASN A 230 -4.32 20.49 7.54
CA ASN A 230 -3.53 20.61 6.31
C ASN A 230 -4.48 20.93 5.13
N PRO A 231 -4.96 22.19 4.99
CA PRO A 231 -5.99 22.54 4.01
C PRO A 231 -5.59 22.28 2.55
N GLU A 232 -4.29 22.29 2.25
CA GLU A 232 -3.76 22.05 0.89
C GLU A 232 -3.51 20.59 0.54
N MET A 233 -3.73 19.68 1.49
CA MET A 233 -3.44 18.27 1.32
C MET A 233 -4.24 17.63 0.17
N LYS A 234 -3.58 16.75 -0.58
CA LYS A 234 -4.18 15.95 -1.67
C LYS A 234 -4.31 14.48 -1.26
N PHE A 235 -5.28 13.79 -1.84
CA PHE A 235 -5.66 12.44 -1.46
C PHE A 235 -5.59 11.52 -2.66
N TYR A 236 -4.96 10.36 -2.48
CA TYR A 236 -4.65 9.43 -3.55
C TYR A 236 -5.16 8.04 -3.18
N LEU A 237 -6.12 7.54 -3.93
CA LEU A 237 -6.71 6.22 -3.73
C LEU A 237 -6.13 5.26 -4.78
N SER A 238 -5.49 4.18 -4.35
CA SER A 238 -5.23 3.05 -5.24
C SER A 238 -6.54 2.37 -5.59
N ASP A 239 -6.69 1.95 -6.84
CA ASP A 239 -7.83 1.21 -7.35
C ASP A 239 -7.63 -0.33 -7.28
N ALA A 240 -6.40 -0.77 -7.02
CA ALA A 240 -5.92 -2.15 -7.12
C ALA A 240 -6.26 -2.81 -8.47
N TRP A 241 -5.70 -3.98 -8.76
CA TRP A 241 -5.90 -4.65 -10.05
C TRP A 241 -6.95 -5.76 -10.01
N PRO A 242 -7.42 -6.22 -11.19
CA PRO A 242 -8.31 -7.35 -11.26
C PRO A 242 -7.78 -8.60 -10.57
N GLN A 243 -8.66 -9.31 -9.88
CA GLN A 243 -8.32 -10.51 -9.10
C GLN A 243 -9.12 -11.71 -9.59
N LEU A 244 -8.58 -12.92 -9.41
CA LEU A 244 -9.29 -14.16 -9.77
C LEU A 244 -10.65 -14.31 -9.09
N SER A 245 -10.85 -13.67 -7.93
CA SER A 245 -12.15 -13.67 -7.24
C SER A 245 -13.27 -12.93 -7.97
N GLN A 246 -12.96 -12.13 -9.01
CA GLN A 246 -13.96 -11.57 -9.92
C GLN A 246 -14.55 -12.64 -10.85
N LEU A 247 -13.79 -13.71 -11.11
CA LEU A 247 -14.22 -14.80 -11.95
C LEU A 247 -15.08 -15.78 -11.15
N LYS A 248 -16.15 -16.28 -11.77
CA LYS A 248 -17.01 -17.32 -11.18
C LYS A 248 -16.23 -18.60 -10.87
N GLU A 249 -15.28 -18.93 -11.74
CA GLU A 249 -14.42 -20.11 -11.62
C GLU A 249 -12.98 -19.73 -11.97
N THR A 250 -12.01 -20.41 -11.35
CA THR A 250 -10.60 -20.23 -11.70
C THR A 250 -10.33 -20.89 -13.06
N PRO A 251 -9.80 -20.15 -14.05
CA PRO A 251 -9.50 -20.71 -15.36
C PRO A 251 -8.48 -21.85 -15.29
N LYS A 252 -8.62 -22.83 -16.19
CA LYS A 252 -7.68 -23.97 -16.29
C LYS A 252 -6.36 -23.61 -16.98
N SER A 253 -6.33 -22.51 -17.73
CA SER A 253 -5.20 -22.07 -18.54
C SER A 253 -5.08 -20.55 -18.55
N GLU A 254 -3.85 -20.04 -18.65
CA GLU A 254 -3.58 -18.61 -18.82
C GLU A 254 -4.06 -18.07 -20.17
N ALA A 255 -4.31 -18.94 -21.15
CA ALA A 255 -4.92 -18.57 -22.44
C ALA A 255 -6.34 -17.97 -22.31
N PHE A 256 -6.97 -18.11 -21.14
CA PHE A 256 -8.23 -17.44 -20.82
C PHE A 256 -8.09 -15.91 -20.79
N PHE A 257 -6.94 -15.38 -20.37
CA PHE A 257 -6.73 -13.94 -20.26
C PHE A 257 -6.34 -13.38 -21.62
N THR A 258 -7.33 -13.12 -22.47
CA THR A 258 -7.15 -12.33 -23.70
C THR A 258 -7.21 -10.84 -23.38
N ASP A 259 -6.86 -9.99 -24.33
CA ASP A 259 -6.97 -8.53 -24.18
C ASP A 259 -8.41 -8.11 -23.84
N GLU A 260 -9.41 -8.72 -24.49
CA GLU A 260 -10.84 -8.45 -24.24
C GLU A 260 -11.27 -8.85 -22.83
N VAL A 261 -10.79 -10.00 -22.34
CA VAL A 261 -11.09 -10.46 -20.97
C VAL A 261 -10.45 -9.53 -19.94
N LEU A 262 -9.21 -9.09 -20.18
CA LEU A 262 -8.52 -8.15 -19.32
C LEU A 262 -9.22 -6.79 -19.30
N ASP A 263 -9.70 -6.31 -20.45
CA ASP A 263 -10.49 -5.06 -20.54
C ASP A 263 -11.82 -5.17 -19.80
N GLN A 264 -12.54 -6.28 -19.96
CA GLN A 264 -13.78 -6.51 -19.22
C GLN A 264 -13.52 -6.48 -17.70
N LEU A 265 -12.50 -7.20 -17.23
CA LEU A 265 -12.16 -7.25 -15.80
C LEU A 265 -11.72 -5.90 -15.24
N ALA A 266 -11.03 -5.10 -16.06
CA ALA A 266 -10.64 -3.74 -15.72
C ALA A 266 -11.88 -2.85 -15.61
N GLU A 267 -12.81 -2.91 -16.56
CA GLU A 267 -14.03 -2.11 -16.56
C GLU A 267 -14.94 -2.45 -15.38
N GLU A 268 -15.15 -3.74 -15.09
CA GLU A 268 -15.88 -4.17 -13.89
C GLU A 268 -15.29 -3.56 -12.61
N ARG A 269 -13.95 -3.51 -12.52
CA ARG A 269 -13.26 -2.91 -11.39
C ARG A 269 -13.41 -1.39 -11.36
N ARG A 270 -13.32 -0.71 -12.51
CA ARG A 270 -13.58 0.74 -12.62
C ARG A 270 -14.99 1.07 -12.16
N VAL A 271 -16.01 0.30 -12.57
CA VAL A 271 -17.41 0.49 -12.16
C VAL A 271 -17.58 0.34 -10.65
N LEU A 272 -16.97 -0.69 -10.05
CA LEU A 272 -17.00 -0.86 -8.59
C LEU A 272 -16.30 0.29 -7.87
N HIS A 273 -15.13 0.70 -8.35
CA HIS A 273 -14.37 1.79 -7.75
C HIS A 273 -15.06 3.16 -7.91
N ALA A 274 -15.79 3.36 -9.01
CA ALA A 274 -16.57 4.57 -9.30
C ALA A 274 -17.59 4.89 -8.19
N GLN A 275 -18.12 3.88 -7.51
CA GLN A 275 -19.06 4.02 -6.38
C GLN A 275 -18.43 4.73 -5.18
N VAL A 276 -17.10 4.66 -5.03
CA VAL A 276 -16.35 5.33 -3.96
C VAL A 276 -15.75 6.64 -4.44
N ILE A 277 -15.03 6.63 -5.56
CA ILE A 277 -14.27 7.81 -6.00
C ILE A 277 -15.18 8.96 -6.49
N THR A 278 -16.31 8.66 -7.13
CA THR A 278 -17.18 9.70 -7.69
C THR A 278 -17.80 10.58 -6.60
N PRO A 279 -18.40 10.02 -5.53
CA PRO A 279 -18.87 10.82 -4.39
C PRO A 279 -17.74 11.63 -3.73
N LEU A 280 -16.55 11.04 -3.55
CA LEU A 280 -15.42 11.73 -2.94
C LEU A 280 -14.95 12.92 -3.77
N ARG A 281 -14.78 12.76 -5.08
CA ARG A 281 -14.38 13.86 -5.97
C ARG A 281 -15.43 14.98 -6.04
N LYS A 282 -16.71 14.63 -5.92
CA LYS A 282 -17.79 15.61 -5.80
C LYS A 282 -17.73 16.38 -4.47
N ALA A 283 -17.49 15.69 -3.37
CA ALA A 283 -17.40 16.29 -2.04
C ALA A 283 -16.12 17.12 -1.85
N TYR A 284 -15.02 16.74 -2.51
CA TYR A 284 -13.71 17.37 -2.38
C TYR A 284 -13.11 17.73 -3.75
N PRO A 285 -13.66 18.74 -4.46
CA PRO A 285 -13.21 19.12 -5.80
C PRO A 285 -11.71 19.45 -5.83
N GLY A 286 -10.99 18.87 -6.80
CA GLY A 286 -9.55 19.12 -7.00
C GLY A 286 -8.61 18.54 -5.95
N LYS A 287 -9.10 17.76 -4.98
CA LYS A 287 -8.29 17.21 -3.88
C LYS A 287 -8.10 15.69 -3.96
N VAL A 288 -8.99 14.95 -4.62
CA VAL A 288 -9.01 13.48 -4.61
C VAL A 288 -8.67 12.90 -5.99
N PHE A 289 -7.66 12.04 -6.04
CA PHE A 289 -7.05 11.46 -7.24
C PHE A 289 -6.92 9.94 -7.13
N ILE A 290 -6.75 9.28 -8.27
CA ILE A 290 -6.50 7.84 -8.38
C ILE A 290 -5.02 7.57 -8.57
N LEU A 291 -4.49 6.58 -7.87
CA LEU A 291 -3.26 5.87 -8.23
C LEU A 291 -3.68 4.71 -9.16
N PRO A 292 -3.45 4.79 -10.49
CA PRO A 292 -4.02 3.86 -11.47
C PRO A 292 -3.24 2.53 -11.52
N THR A 293 -3.21 1.85 -10.38
CA THR A 293 -2.57 0.55 -10.20
C THR A 293 -3.28 -0.53 -11.02
N SER A 294 -4.60 -0.47 -11.16
CA SER A 294 -5.39 -1.36 -11.99
C SER A 294 -4.93 -1.32 -13.44
N ASP A 295 -4.96 -0.12 -14.02
CA ASP A 295 -4.63 0.11 -15.42
C ASP A 295 -3.19 -0.32 -15.72
N SER A 296 -2.25 0.00 -14.83
CA SER A 296 -0.85 -0.40 -15.00
C SER A 296 -0.66 -1.92 -15.05
N MET A 297 -1.38 -2.68 -14.22
CA MET A 297 -1.26 -4.13 -14.17
C MET A 297 -2.00 -4.81 -15.33
N VAL A 298 -3.12 -4.22 -15.78
CA VAL A 298 -3.84 -4.64 -16.98
C VAL A 298 -2.98 -4.42 -18.23
N LEU A 299 -2.37 -3.25 -18.36
CA LEU A 299 -1.41 -2.96 -19.43
C LEU A 299 -0.24 -3.95 -19.41
N ALA A 300 0.34 -4.22 -18.24
CA ALA A 300 1.42 -5.20 -18.12
C ALA A 300 0.97 -6.61 -18.51
N ALA A 301 -0.24 -7.03 -18.14
CA ALA A 301 -0.79 -8.32 -18.56
C ALA A 301 -0.94 -8.41 -20.08
N LYS A 302 -1.39 -7.33 -20.74
CA LYS A 302 -1.47 -7.24 -22.21
C LYS A 302 -0.09 -7.27 -22.87
N HIS A 303 0.90 -6.56 -22.31
CA HIS A 303 2.30 -6.67 -22.75
C HIS A 303 2.82 -8.11 -22.62
N PHE A 304 2.47 -8.82 -21.55
CA PHE A 304 2.84 -10.22 -21.39
C PHE A 304 2.24 -11.11 -22.48
N ILE A 305 0.95 -10.96 -22.80
CA ILE A 305 0.27 -11.72 -23.87
C ILE A 305 0.97 -11.55 -25.21
N ARG A 306 1.48 -10.34 -25.49
CA ARG A 306 2.25 -10.04 -26.71
C ARG A 306 3.72 -10.50 -26.67
N GLY A 307 4.18 -11.08 -25.57
CA GLY A 307 5.58 -11.52 -25.40
C GLY A 307 6.57 -10.37 -25.15
N GLU A 308 6.08 -9.22 -24.70
CA GLU A 308 6.86 -7.98 -24.59
C GLU A 308 7.51 -7.81 -23.21
N LEU A 309 7.29 -8.71 -22.25
CA LEU A 309 7.88 -8.63 -20.91
C LEU A 309 9.07 -9.59 -20.72
N PRO A 310 10.31 -9.17 -21.01
CA PRO A 310 11.46 -10.07 -20.98
C PRO A 310 11.71 -10.63 -19.57
N GLY A 311 11.79 -11.96 -19.49
CA GLY A 311 12.05 -12.69 -18.24
C GLY A 311 10.82 -12.91 -17.35
N ILE A 312 9.64 -12.42 -17.75
CA ILE A 312 8.35 -12.85 -17.18
C ILE A 312 7.93 -14.15 -17.85
N GLU A 313 7.40 -15.09 -17.07
CA GLU A 313 7.13 -16.46 -17.51
C GLU A 313 5.64 -16.81 -17.54
N GLY A 314 4.79 -16.05 -16.83
CA GLY A 314 3.35 -16.30 -16.76
C GLY A 314 2.55 -15.08 -16.29
N LEU A 315 1.24 -15.18 -16.34
CA LEU A 315 0.33 -14.20 -15.74
C LEU A 315 0.08 -14.53 -14.26
N HIS A 316 -0.29 -15.76 -13.96
CA HIS A 316 -0.78 -16.16 -12.66
C HIS A 316 -0.17 -17.48 -12.20
N ARG A 317 0.64 -17.45 -11.14
CA ARG A 317 1.34 -18.63 -10.63
C ARG A 317 0.40 -19.78 -10.26
N MET A 318 -0.80 -19.49 -9.78
CA MET A 318 -1.78 -20.55 -9.48
C MET A 318 -2.26 -21.33 -10.72
N ILE A 319 -2.20 -20.72 -11.90
CA ILE A 319 -2.67 -21.30 -13.16
C ILE A 319 -1.48 -21.82 -13.96
N GLY A 320 -0.56 -20.93 -14.38
CA GLY A 320 0.61 -21.28 -15.19
C GLY A 320 1.74 -21.99 -14.45
N LYS A 321 1.72 -22.00 -13.11
CA LYS A 321 2.75 -22.64 -12.24
C LYS A 321 4.17 -22.11 -12.48
N LYS A 322 4.31 -20.90 -13.00
CA LYS A 322 5.61 -20.23 -13.19
C LYS A 322 5.94 -19.33 -11.99
N GLU A 323 7.22 -19.26 -11.64
CA GLU A 323 7.65 -18.44 -10.49
C GLU A 323 7.61 -16.96 -10.84
N ARG A 324 8.02 -16.59 -12.05
CA ARG A 324 8.03 -15.20 -12.53
C ARG A 324 6.70 -14.86 -13.22
N SER A 325 5.61 -15.05 -12.49
CA SER A 325 4.28 -14.61 -12.91
C SER A 325 3.97 -13.20 -12.43
N LEU A 326 3.08 -12.46 -13.12
CA LEU A 326 2.55 -11.17 -12.65
C LEU A 326 1.96 -11.27 -11.24
N TRP A 327 1.15 -12.31 -11.01
CA TRP A 327 0.51 -12.59 -9.72
C TRP A 327 1.01 -13.90 -9.14
N ARG A 328 1.45 -13.87 -7.88
CA ARG A 328 2.09 -15.02 -7.21
C ARG A 328 1.15 -15.94 -6.46
N ASP A 329 -0.08 -15.50 -6.19
CA ASP A 329 -1.06 -16.26 -5.41
C ASP A 329 -2.49 -15.95 -5.82
N GLN A 330 -3.45 -16.72 -5.28
CA GLN A 330 -4.88 -16.63 -5.61
C GLN A 330 -5.50 -15.26 -5.32
N LEU A 331 -4.96 -14.52 -4.34
CA LEU A 331 -5.47 -13.20 -3.98
C LEU A 331 -5.04 -12.16 -5.02
N GLY A 332 -3.98 -12.43 -5.78
CA GLY A 332 -3.42 -11.49 -6.73
C GLY A 332 -2.29 -10.67 -6.16
N HIS A 333 -1.56 -11.12 -5.13
CA HIS A 333 -0.34 -10.38 -4.74
C HIS A 333 0.66 -10.36 -5.89
N LEU A 334 1.37 -9.24 -6.02
CA LEU A 334 2.39 -9.06 -7.05
C LEU A 334 3.48 -10.14 -6.95
N GLY A 335 3.82 -10.71 -8.10
CA GLY A 335 4.97 -11.57 -8.28
C GLY A 335 6.28 -10.78 -8.32
N PRO A 336 7.42 -11.50 -8.35
CA PRO A 336 8.73 -10.88 -8.26
C PRO A 336 8.91 -9.77 -9.32
N GLY A 337 9.40 -8.61 -8.90
CA GLY A 337 9.72 -7.49 -9.78
C GLY A 337 8.58 -6.49 -10.01
N PHE A 338 7.33 -6.94 -9.92
CA PHE A 338 6.16 -6.08 -10.17
C PHE A 338 5.93 -5.02 -9.08
N GLU A 339 6.56 -5.17 -7.91
CA GLU A 339 6.64 -4.10 -6.91
C GLU A 339 7.27 -2.81 -7.45
N ARG A 340 8.14 -2.91 -8.47
CA ARG A 340 8.74 -1.75 -9.13
C ARG A 340 7.71 -1.00 -9.97
N LEU A 341 6.89 -1.72 -10.74
CA LEU A 341 5.81 -1.14 -11.54
C LEU A 341 4.84 -0.35 -10.66
N GLU A 342 4.38 -0.94 -9.55
CA GLU A 342 3.52 -0.23 -8.60
C GLU A 342 4.20 1.03 -8.00
N GLY A 343 5.48 0.93 -7.62
CA GLY A 343 6.24 2.08 -7.14
C GLY A 343 6.37 3.20 -8.17
N TYR A 344 6.53 2.84 -9.45
CA TYR A 344 6.59 3.80 -10.55
C TYR A 344 5.25 4.51 -10.74
N VAL A 345 4.12 3.80 -10.62
CA VAL A 345 2.78 4.41 -10.66
C VAL A 345 2.60 5.41 -9.51
N PHE A 346 3.04 5.04 -8.30
CA PHE A 346 2.96 5.92 -7.14
C PHE A 346 3.78 7.19 -7.36
N TYR A 347 5.05 7.02 -7.78
CA TYR A 347 5.95 8.13 -8.10
C TYR A 347 5.35 9.04 -9.18
N ALA A 348 4.94 8.47 -10.30
CA ALA A 348 4.45 9.21 -11.46
C ALA A 348 3.18 10.02 -11.12
N THR A 349 2.27 9.43 -10.35
CA THR A 349 1.03 10.10 -9.94
C THR A 349 1.28 11.21 -8.92
N LEU A 350 2.14 10.98 -7.92
CA LEU A 350 2.42 11.96 -6.88
C LEU A 350 3.19 13.16 -7.42
N TYR A 351 4.17 12.91 -8.29
CA TYR A 351 5.11 13.93 -8.76
C TYR A 351 4.78 14.49 -10.14
N GLY A 352 3.88 13.85 -10.90
CA GLY A 352 3.57 14.25 -12.26
C GLY A 352 4.79 14.21 -13.17
N LYS A 353 5.67 13.22 -12.98
CA LYS A 353 6.90 13.03 -13.75
C LYS A 353 6.99 11.60 -14.23
N SER A 354 7.34 11.43 -15.50
CA SER A 354 7.59 10.12 -16.08
C SER A 354 8.79 9.47 -15.40
N PRO A 355 8.64 8.23 -14.91
CA PRO A 355 9.76 7.45 -14.41
C PRO A 355 10.83 7.18 -15.48
N GLU A 356 10.53 7.35 -16.77
CA GLU A 356 11.50 7.24 -17.86
C GLU A 356 12.59 8.31 -17.80
N LEU A 357 12.31 9.46 -17.18
CA LEU A 357 13.27 10.57 -17.00
C LEU A 357 14.32 10.30 -15.91
N ILE A 358 14.18 9.22 -15.13
CA ILE A 358 15.14 8.90 -14.07
C ILE A 358 16.35 8.20 -14.68
N GLU A 359 17.44 8.95 -14.91
CA GLU A 359 18.69 8.43 -15.48
C GLU A 359 19.50 7.58 -14.49
N ASN A 360 19.43 7.92 -13.20
CA ASN A 360 20.18 7.21 -12.18
C ASN A 360 19.72 5.77 -12.01
N LYS A 361 20.68 4.87 -11.78
CA LYS A 361 20.37 3.50 -11.39
C LYS A 361 19.65 3.48 -10.04
N ILE A 362 18.49 2.85 -9.99
CA ILE A 362 17.70 2.71 -8.77
C ILE A 362 18.09 1.42 -8.04
N PRO A 363 18.66 1.49 -6.82
CA PRO A 363 19.03 0.30 -6.06
C PRO A 363 17.82 -0.28 -5.32
N PHE A 364 17.04 -1.13 -6.00
CA PHE A 364 15.89 -1.80 -5.40
C PHE A 364 16.25 -2.87 -4.35
N GLY A 365 17.52 -3.28 -4.27
CA GLY A 365 17.97 -4.40 -3.45
C GLY A 365 17.49 -5.76 -3.98
N GLY A 366 17.82 -6.83 -3.25
CA GLY A 366 17.42 -8.19 -3.62
C GLY A 366 18.15 -8.73 -4.85
N ASN A 367 17.42 -9.41 -5.74
CA ASN A 367 18.00 -10.01 -6.94
C ASN A 367 18.51 -8.90 -7.89
N THR A 368 19.82 -8.90 -8.13
CA THR A 368 20.47 -7.90 -8.99
C THR A 368 20.32 -8.19 -10.49
N THR A 369 19.89 -9.40 -10.85
CA THR A 369 19.73 -9.82 -12.25
C THR A 369 18.28 -9.73 -12.74
N PHE A 370 17.31 -9.49 -11.86
CA PHE A 370 15.90 -9.45 -12.21
C PHE A 370 15.08 -8.51 -11.29
N PRO A 371 14.15 -7.68 -11.82
CA PRO A 371 13.94 -7.32 -13.23
C PRO A 371 15.20 -6.86 -13.96
N SER A 372 15.33 -7.27 -15.23
CA SER A 372 16.41 -6.80 -16.11
C SER A 372 16.26 -5.30 -16.40
N PRO A 373 17.32 -4.61 -16.84
CA PRO A 373 17.19 -3.22 -17.29
C PRO A 373 16.17 -3.01 -18.41
N SER A 374 16.00 -3.98 -19.31
CA SER A 374 14.98 -3.91 -20.37
C SER A 374 13.57 -4.02 -19.82
N LEU A 375 13.32 -4.94 -18.88
CA LEU A 375 12.03 -5.05 -18.20
C LEU A 375 11.72 -3.80 -17.37
N ASP A 376 12.72 -3.24 -16.67
CA ASP A 376 12.56 -2.01 -15.90
C ASP A 376 12.14 -0.82 -16.76
N LYS A 377 12.74 -0.64 -17.96
CA LYS A 377 12.33 0.39 -18.92
C LYS A 377 10.87 0.24 -19.35
N ILE A 378 10.40 -1.00 -19.54
CA ILE A 378 9.00 -1.27 -19.91
C ILE A 378 8.07 -0.96 -18.75
N PHE A 379 8.44 -1.28 -17.51
CA PHE A 379 7.64 -0.90 -16.34
C PHE A 379 7.49 0.62 -16.19
N ARG A 380 8.53 1.40 -16.49
CA ARG A 380 8.46 2.87 -16.46
C ARG A 380 7.48 3.41 -17.50
N LYS A 381 7.52 2.88 -18.72
CA LYS A 381 6.58 3.21 -19.81
C LYS A 381 5.15 2.88 -19.44
N ILE A 382 4.90 1.67 -18.96
CA ILE A 382 3.56 1.22 -18.54
C ILE A 382 3.03 2.11 -17.41
N ALA A 383 3.86 2.46 -16.43
CA ALA A 383 3.47 3.35 -15.35
C ALA A 383 3.09 4.74 -15.87
N TRP A 384 3.89 5.32 -16.77
CA TRP A 384 3.59 6.64 -17.35
C TRP A 384 2.30 6.60 -18.15
N GLN A 385 2.15 5.62 -19.04
CA GLN A 385 0.94 5.43 -19.84
C GLN A 385 -0.32 5.32 -18.97
N ALA A 386 -0.30 4.45 -17.95
CA ALA A 386 -1.42 4.27 -17.03
C ALA A 386 -1.81 5.59 -16.34
N VAL A 387 -0.81 6.39 -15.96
CA VAL A 387 -1.01 7.65 -15.25
C VAL A 387 -1.56 8.73 -16.17
N THR A 388 -1.05 8.87 -17.40
CA THR A 388 -1.50 9.91 -18.35
C THR A 388 -2.85 9.60 -19.00
N GLU A 389 -3.22 8.33 -19.12
CA GLU A 389 -4.48 7.91 -19.74
C GLU A 389 -5.64 7.83 -18.73
N HIS A 390 -5.36 7.67 -17.43
CA HIS A 390 -6.42 7.52 -16.44
C HIS A 390 -7.09 8.87 -16.11
N PRO A 391 -8.42 9.04 -16.30
CA PRO A 391 -9.10 10.34 -16.22
C PRO A 391 -9.07 11.00 -14.84
N TYR A 392 -8.84 10.22 -13.78
CA TYR A 392 -8.80 10.71 -12.40
C TYR A 392 -7.41 10.69 -11.75
N SER A 393 -6.33 10.43 -12.51
CA SER A 393 -4.95 10.55 -11.97
C SER A 393 -4.57 12.01 -11.68
N GLY A 394 -5.14 12.95 -12.43
CA GLY A 394 -4.78 14.36 -12.40
C GLY A 394 -3.50 14.71 -13.19
N ILE A 395 -3.01 13.77 -14.01
CA ILE A 395 -1.82 13.95 -14.85
C ILE A 395 -2.23 13.99 -16.31
N THR A 396 -1.72 14.97 -17.06
CA THR A 396 -1.81 15.04 -18.52
C THR A 396 -0.44 15.37 -19.08
N ASP A 397 -0.09 14.78 -20.23
CA ASP A 397 1.19 15.00 -20.91
C ASP A 397 0.92 15.14 -22.41
N LYS A 398 0.40 16.30 -22.81
CA LYS A 398 0.00 16.54 -24.20
C LYS A 398 1.19 16.79 -25.11
N ASN A 399 2.27 17.34 -24.57
CA ASN A 399 3.51 17.63 -25.30
C ASN A 399 4.46 16.43 -25.36
N SER A 400 4.17 15.35 -24.61
CA SER A 400 4.95 14.11 -24.55
C SER A 400 6.38 14.32 -24.03
N ASP A 401 6.58 15.28 -23.13
CA ASP A 401 7.88 15.55 -22.51
C ASP A 401 8.11 14.75 -21.21
N GLY A 402 7.09 13.99 -20.77
CA GLY A 402 7.14 13.21 -19.55
C GLY A 402 6.90 14.03 -18.28
N ILE A 403 6.34 15.23 -18.38
CA ILE A 403 6.00 16.11 -17.26
C ILE A 403 4.50 16.43 -17.33
N ASN A 404 3.86 16.55 -16.16
CA ASN A 404 2.46 16.93 -16.09
C ASN A 404 2.27 18.37 -16.60
N ASP A 405 1.43 18.58 -17.62
CA ASP A 405 1.11 19.91 -18.17
C ASP A 405 0.56 20.85 -17.08
N ALA A 406 -0.15 20.33 -16.07
CA ALA A 406 -0.68 21.13 -14.97
C ALA A 406 0.40 21.63 -13.99
N SER A 407 1.63 21.11 -14.10
CA SER A 407 2.80 21.56 -13.32
C SER A 407 3.60 22.66 -14.02
N GLU A 408 3.36 22.89 -15.32
CA GLU A 408 3.86 24.08 -15.99
C GLU A 408 3.11 25.30 -15.46
N LYS A 409 3.83 26.23 -14.81
CA LYS A 409 3.25 27.57 -14.59
C LYS A 409 2.84 28.10 -15.95
N PRO A 410 1.69 28.80 -16.08
CA PRO A 410 1.35 29.45 -17.33
C PRO A 410 2.55 30.32 -17.72
N ALA A 411 3.16 30.03 -18.87
CA ALA A 411 4.14 30.92 -19.45
C ALA A 411 3.49 32.30 -19.46
N LEU A 412 4.15 33.27 -18.82
CA LEU A 412 3.78 34.68 -18.94
C LEU A 412 3.59 34.94 -20.42
N GLN A 413 2.33 35.04 -20.87
CA GLN A 413 2.03 35.49 -22.20
C GLN A 413 2.56 36.91 -22.27
N SER A 414 3.74 37.07 -22.88
CA SER A 414 4.19 38.36 -23.35
C SER A 414 3.13 38.84 -24.34
N SER A 415 2.28 39.75 -23.88
CA SER A 415 1.35 40.47 -24.75
C SER A 415 2.15 41.25 -25.80
N PRO A 416 1.62 41.36 -27.03
CA PRO A 416 2.30 42.00 -28.16
C PRO A 416 2.59 43.49 -27.95
#